data_AF-S7VHY5-F1
#
_entry.id   AF-S7VHY5-F1
#
_cell.length_a   1.000
_cell.length_b   1.000
_cell.length_c   1.000
_cell.angle_alpha   90.00
_cell.angle_beta   90.00
_cell.angle_gamma   90.00
#
_symmetry.space_group_name_H-M   'P 1'
#
loop_
_entity.id
_entity.type
_entity.pdbx_description
1 polymer ?
#
loop_
_entity_poly.entity_id
_entity_poly.type
_entity_poly.pdbx_seq_one_letter_code
_entity_poly.pdbx_strand_id
1 'polypeptide(L)'
;MAAVPVRNREVREQSSPDGTILSYPAAVNPWFGRMARKFGLWDGKPLSRKLQLDSMGTTVWAWIDGSADVRELSRRLAAHYGVTGREAEASMTAFLRELGKRGILAFRPGEPMPEDPPENQGRT
;
A
#
# COMPACT_ATOMS: atom_id res chain seq x y z
N MET A 1 -4.00 -15.52 -9.35
CA MET A 1 -4.20 -15.45 -7.88
C MET A 1 -4.55 -14.03 -7.52
N ALA A 2 -5.69 -13.81 -6.86
CA ALA A 2 -6.03 -12.50 -6.32
C ALA A 2 -5.12 -12.20 -5.11
N ALA A 3 -4.59 -10.98 -5.02
CA ALA A 3 -3.81 -10.52 -3.87
C ALA A 3 -4.57 -9.36 -3.24
N VAL A 4 -4.92 -9.47 -1.96
CA VAL A 4 -5.67 -8.42 -1.26
C VAL A 4 -4.70 -7.63 -0.38
N PRO A 5 -4.48 -6.33 -0.67
CA PRO A 5 -3.69 -5.47 0.21
C PRO A 5 -4.39 -5.26 1.56
N VAL A 6 -3.61 -5.31 2.64
CA VAL A 6 -4.08 -5.06 4.01
C VAL A 6 -3.12 -4.07 4.68
N ARG A 7 -3.68 -3.00 5.28
CA ARG A 7 -2.90 -1.99 6.00
C ARG A 7 -2.26 -2.60 7.26
N ASN A 8 -1.02 -2.24 7.53
CA ASN A 8 -0.40 -2.58 8.81
C ASN A 8 -1.03 -1.74 9.94
N ARG A 9 -1.49 -2.39 11.01
CA ARG A 9 -2.18 -1.75 12.15
C ARG A 9 -1.28 -0.79 12.94
N GLU A 10 0.03 -0.96 12.86
CA GLU A 10 1.01 -0.06 13.48
C GLU A 10 1.18 1.26 12.71
N VAL A 11 0.65 1.34 11.48
CA VAL A 11 0.70 2.56 10.66
C VAL A 11 -0.35 3.53 11.17
N ARG A 12 0.08 4.75 11.49
CA ARG A 12 -0.82 5.85 11.82
C ARG A 12 -0.96 6.79 10.63
N GLU A 13 -2.19 7.04 10.23
CA GLU A 13 -2.50 8.04 9.21
C GLU A 13 -2.84 9.39 9.85
N GLN A 14 -2.41 10.46 9.22
CA GLN A 14 -2.74 11.84 9.59
C GLN A 14 -3.07 12.63 8.33
N SER A 15 -4.25 13.25 8.30
CA SER A 15 -4.65 14.15 7.22
C SER A 15 -3.86 15.45 7.30
N SER A 16 -3.39 15.92 6.15
CA SER A 16 -2.65 17.17 5.94
C SER A 16 -3.29 17.94 4.79
N PRO A 17 -3.15 19.28 4.69
CA PRO A 17 -3.59 20.04 3.52
C PRO A 17 -3.05 19.50 2.19
N ASP A 18 -1.83 18.94 2.22
CA ASP A 18 -1.11 18.43 1.06
C ASP A 18 -1.29 16.91 0.81
N GLY A 19 -2.25 16.25 1.49
CA GLY A 19 -2.52 14.82 1.35
C GLY A 19 -2.46 14.04 2.67
N THR A 20 -2.16 12.75 2.61
CA THR A 20 -2.10 11.87 3.79
C THR A 20 -0.65 11.59 4.21
N ILE A 21 -0.34 11.75 5.49
CA ILE A 21 0.95 11.39 6.08
C ILE A 21 0.80 10.05 6.82
N LEU A 22 1.58 9.05 6.39
CA LEU A 22 1.69 7.76 7.04
C LEU A 22 2.91 7.73 7.95
N SER A 23 2.69 7.47 9.23
CA SER A 23 3.76 7.24 10.21
C SER A 23 3.86 5.75 10.51
N TYR A 24 5.05 5.18 10.36
CA TYR A 24 5.28 3.73 10.49
C TYR A 24 6.59 3.43 11.23
N PRO A 25 6.67 2.29 11.96
CA PRO A 25 7.90 1.91 12.65
C PRO A 25 9.01 1.62 11.63
N ALA A 26 10.16 2.26 11.81
CA ALA A 26 11.35 1.95 11.04
C ALA A 26 11.96 0.66 11.59
N ALA A 27 12.33 -0.26 10.71
CA ALA A 27 13.21 -1.35 11.09
C ALA A 27 14.55 -0.77 11.53
N VAL A 28 14.81 -0.76 12.83
CA VAL A 28 16.10 -0.41 13.40
C VAL A 28 17.01 -1.61 13.25
N ASN A 29 18.11 -1.45 12.50
CA ASN A 29 19.09 -2.52 12.33
C ASN A 29 19.63 -2.91 13.73
N PRO A 30 19.52 -4.19 14.15
CA PRO A 30 19.86 -4.64 15.50
C PRO A 30 21.27 -4.25 15.97
N TRP A 31 22.20 -4.05 15.03
CA TRP A 31 23.56 -3.59 15.34
C TRP A 31 23.60 -2.18 15.95
N PHE A 32 22.74 -1.25 15.51
CA PHE A 32 22.66 0.10 16.09
C PHE A 32 22.13 0.07 17.53
N GLY A 33 21.20 -0.82 17.85
CA GLY A 33 20.69 -0.97 19.22
C GLY A 33 21.72 -1.51 20.21
N ARG A 34 22.75 -2.21 19.72
CA ARG A 34 23.86 -2.69 20.54
C ARG A 34 24.93 -1.61 20.73
N MET A 35 25.18 -0.80 19.70
CA MET A 35 26.13 0.32 19.75
C MET A 35 25.60 1.50 20.59
N ALA A 36 24.36 1.94 20.35
CA ALA A 36 23.78 3.08 21.03
C ALA A 36 23.58 2.87 22.55
N ARG A 37 23.30 1.63 22.98
CA ARG A 37 23.26 1.25 24.41
C ARG A 37 24.61 1.43 25.11
N LYS A 38 25.73 1.18 24.42
CA LYS A 38 27.07 1.39 24.97
C LYS A 38 27.43 2.86 25.15
N PHE A 39 26.82 3.75 24.38
CA PHE A 39 27.11 5.19 24.39
C PHE A 39 26.02 6.03 25.08
N GLY A 40 24.97 5.41 25.64
CA GLY A 40 23.89 6.13 26.32
C GLY A 40 23.04 7.02 25.41
N LEU A 41 23.10 6.81 24.08
CA LEU A 41 22.53 7.71 23.06
C LEU A 41 21.09 7.38 22.65
N TRP A 42 20.40 6.46 23.33
CA TRP A 42 19.06 6.04 22.90
C TRP A 42 18.12 5.72 24.07
N ASP A 43 16.98 6.41 24.09
CA ASP A 43 15.87 6.28 25.06
C ASP A 43 14.97 5.05 24.83
N GLY A 44 15.38 4.10 23.97
CA GLY A 44 14.61 2.87 23.68
C GLY A 44 13.31 3.08 22.87
N LYS A 45 13.00 4.30 22.43
CA LYS A 45 11.81 4.56 21.61
C LYS A 45 12.00 4.03 20.18
N PRO A 46 11.00 3.32 19.62
CA PRO A 46 11.05 2.88 18.22
C PRO A 46 11.12 4.09 17.30
N LEU A 47 12.11 4.10 16.41
CA LEU A 47 12.26 5.18 15.44
C LEU A 47 11.09 5.11 14.46
N SER A 48 10.27 6.16 14.37
CA SER A 48 9.18 6.23 13.39
C SER A 48 9.63 6.97 12.14
N ARG A 49 9.29 6.46 10.95
CA ARG A 49 9.42 7.17 9.67
C ARG A 49 8.07 7.75 9.28
N LYS A 50 8.12 8.79 8.43
CA LYS A 50 6.94 9.38 7.80
C LYS A 50 7.04 9.21 6.28
N LEU A 51 5.92 8.93 5.63
CA LEU A 51 5.74 8.93 4.19
C LEU A 51 4.54 9.81 3.87
N GLN A 52 4.74 10.83 3.05
CA GLN A 52 3.63 11.64 2.54
C GLN A 52 3.14 11.02 1.24
N LEU A 53 1.83 10.77 1.16
CA LEU A 53 1.16 10.34 -0.04
C LEU A 53 0.76 11.56 -0.85
N ASP A 54 0.93 11.48 -2.17
CA ASP A 54 0.32 12.44 -3.10
C ASP A 54 -1.22 12.27 -3.13
N SER A 55 -1.88 13.06 -3.97
CA SER A 55 -3.35 13.02 -4.11
C SER A 55 -3.86 11.65 -4.59
N MET A 56 -3.15 11.02 -5.52
CA MET A 56 -3.52 9.70 -6.05
C MET A 56 -3.32 8.61 -5.00
N GLY A 57 -2.16 8.58 -4.36
CA GLY A 57 -1.82 7.66 -3.29
C GLY A 57 -2.72 7.81 -2.08
N THR A 58 -3.11 9.04 -1.71
CA THR A 58 -4.08 9.32 -0.64
C THR A 58 -5.44 8.68 -0.95
N THR A 59 -5.91 8.82 -2.19
CA THR A 59 -7.18 8.26 -2.64
C THR A 59 -7.14 6.73 -2.63
N VAL A 60 -6.11 6.14 -3.22
CA VAL A 60 -5.92 4.67 -3.22
C VAL A 60 -5.79 4.14 -1.80
N TRP A 61 -5.02 4.81 -0.95
CA TRP A 61 -4.86 4.43 0.45
C TRP A 61 -6.22 4.31 1.13
N ALA A 62 -7.09 5.31 0.96
CA ALA A 62 -8.44 5.31 1.52
C ALA A 62 -9.30 4.10 1.08
N TRP A 63 -9.09 3.56 -0.13
CA TRP A 63 -9.79 2.35 -0.61
C TRP A 63 -9.28 1.03 -0.02
N ILE A 64 -8.08 1.01 0.55
CA ILE A 64 -7.49 -0.23 1.08
C ILE A 64 -8.06 -0.50 2.47
N ASP A 65 -9.11 -1.31 2.54
CA ASP A 65 -9.75 -1.76 3.79
C ASP A 65 -9.50 -3.26 4.08
N GLY A 66 -8.75 -3.94 3.21
CA GLY A 66 -8.51 -5.37 3.29
C GLY A 66 -9.59 -6.24 2.63
N SER A 67 -10.51 -5.65 1.87
CA SER A 67 -11.57 -6.37 1.14
C SER A 67 -11.27 -6.55 -0.36
N ALA A 68 -10.91 -5.46 -1.05
CA ALA A 68 -10.70 -5.43 -2.49
C ALA A 68 -9.30 -5.95 -2.87
N ASP A 69 -9.22 -6.75 -3.93
CA ASP A 69 -7.93 -7.18 -4.47
C ASP A 69 -7.28 -6.12 -5.39
N VAL A 70 -6.03 -6.37 -5.78
CA VAL A 70 -5.28 -5.44 -6.65
C VAL A 70 -6.02 -5.17 -7.97
N ARG A 71 -6.65 -6.17 -8.57
CA ARG A 71 -7.34 -6.02 -9.86
C ARG A 71 -8.55 -5.10 -9.72
N GLU A 72 -9.35 -5.31 -8.69
CA GLU A 72 -10.50 -4.46 -8.36
C GLU A 72 -10.07 -3.02 -8.09
N LEU A 73 -9.02 -2.84 -7.28
CA LEU A 73 -8.46 -1.52 -7.01
C LEU A 73 -7.94 -0.83 -8.28
N SER A 74 -7.31 -1.57 -9.20
CA SER A 74 -6.86 -1.04 -10.49
C SER A 74 -8.03 -0.64 -11.39
N ARG A 75 -9.13 -1.42 -11.43
CA ARG A 75 -10.35 -1.02 -12.16
C ARG A 75 -10.94 0.26 -11.59
N ARG A 76 -11.02 0.38 -10.26
CA ARG A 76 -11.48 1.60 -9.58
C ARG A 76 -10.58 2.80 -9.90
N LEU A 77 -9.26 2.59 -9.92
CA LEU A 77 -8.29 3.63 -10.27
C LEU A 77 -8.48 4.12 -11.72
N ALA A 78 -8.61 3.18 -12.66
CA ALA A 78 -8.86 3.49 -14.07
C ALA A 78 -10.13 4.32 -14.24
N ALA A 79 -11.23 3.89 -13.61
CA ALA A 79 -12.51 4.60 -13.66
C ALA A 79 -12.45 5.99 -13.01
N HIS A 80 -11.76 6.13 -11.87
CA HIS A 80 -11.70 7.38 -11.11
C HIS A 80 -10.85 8.46 -11.80
N TYR A 81 -9.73 8.08 -12.42
CA TYR A 81 -8.80 9.01 -13.06
C TYR A 81 -8.84 9.03 -14.59
N GLY A 82 -9.68 8.20 -15.22
CA GLY A 82 -9.83 8.14 -16.67
C GLY A 82 -8.60 7.60 -17.41
N VAL A 83 -7.77 6.79 -16.74
CA VAL A 83 -6.58 6.16 -17.34
C VAL A 83 -6.90 4.76 -17.87
N THR A 84 -6.04 4.23 -18.74
CA THR A 84 -6.24 2.88 -19.27
C THR A 84 -6.10 1.81 -18.18
N GLY A 85 -6.73 0.65 -18.36
CA GLY A 85 -6.61 -0.47 -17.42
C GLY A 85 -5.15 -0.91 -17.20
N ARG A 86 -4.33 -0.90 -18.26
CA ARG A 86 -2.90 -1.26 -18.18
C ARG A 86 -2.09 -0.23 -17.38
N GLU A 87 -2.34 1.06 -17.58
CA GLU A 87 -1.67 2.12 -16.79
C GLU A 87 -2.09 2.07 -15.32
N ALA A 88 -3.38 1.83 -15.06
CA ALA A 88 -3.90 1.69 -13.72
C ALA A 88 -3.30 0.48 -12.99
N GLU A 89 -3.20 -0.67 -13.66
CA GLU A 89 -2.59 -1.87 -13.10
C GLU A 89 -1.11 -1.67 -12.77
N ALA A 90 -0.36 -1.07 -13.70
CA ALA A 90 1.06 -0.75 -13.49
C ALA A 90 1.26 0.22 -12.32
N SER A 91 0.46 1.29 -12.27
CA SER A 91 0.54 2.32 -11.22
C SER A 91 0.14 1.78 -9.85
N MET A 92 -0.97 1.03 -9.77
CA MET A 92 -1.43 0.39 -8.54
C MET A 92 -0.38 -0.60 -8.01
N THR A 93 0.17 -1.45 -8.88
CA THR A 93 1.20 -2.42 -8.48
C THR A 93 2.47 -1.73 -7.99
N ALA A 94 2.92 -0.67 -8.68
CA ALA A 94 4.08 0.10 -8.26
C ALA A 94 3.88 0.72 -6.87
N PHE A 95 2.72 1.37 -6.67
CA PHE A 95 2.36 1.98 -5.40
C PHE A 95 2.29 0.98 -4.24
N LEU A 96 1.55 -0.13 -4.42
CA LEU A 96 1.41 -1.15 -3.37
C LEU A 96 2.76 -1.82 -3.04
N ARG A 97 3.61 -2.05 -4.04
CA ARG A 97 4.97 -2.57 -3.84
C ARG A 97 5.83 -1.61 -3.03
N GLU A 98 5.69 -0.31 -3.25
CA GLU A 98 6.39 0.71 -2.50
C GLU A 98 5.99 0.76 -1.01
N LEU A 99 4.70 0.60 -0.72
CA LEU A 99 4.22 0.48 0.66
C LEU A 99 4.68 -0.84 1.29
N GLY A 100 4.62 -1.94 0.54
CA GLY A 100 5.05 -3.27 0.97
C GLY A 100 6.53 -3.33 1.36
N LYS A 101 7.42 -2.72 0.55
CA LYS A 101 8.86 -2.62 0.86
C LYS A 101 9.16 -1.91 2.19
N ARG A 102 8.25 -1.05 2.64
CA ARG A 102 8.38 -0.26 3.87
C ARG A 102 7.64 -0.88 5.06
N GLY A 103 7.00 -2.04 4.88
CA GLY A 103 6.19 -2.70 5.92
C GLY A 103 4.90 -1.95 6.27
N ILE A 104 4.48 -1.00 5.43
CA ILE A 104 3.25 -0.21 5.62
C ILE A 104 2.02 -1.04 5.24
N LEU A 105 2.22 -2.01 4.34
CA LEU A 105 1.17 -2.83 3.75
C LEU A 105 1.66 -4.27 3.61
N ALA A 106 0.74 -5.22 3.77
CA ALA A 106 0.97 -6.64 3.49
C ALA A 106 -0.08 -7.15 2.49
N PHE A 107 0.12 -8.35 1.96
CA PHE A 107 -0.83 -9.00 1.06
C PHE A 107 -1.34 -10.29 1.69
N ARG A 108 -2.64 -10.53 1.59
CA ARG A 108 -3.25 -11.84 1.83
C ARG A 108 -3.69 -12.46 0.50
N PRO A 109 -3.75 -13.79 0.38
CA PRO A 109 -4.43 -14.40 -0.75
C PRO A 109 -5.89 -13.93 -0.77
N GLY A 110 -6.32 -13.45 -1.93
CA GLY A 110 -7.73 -13.24 -2.23
C GLY A 110 -8.37 -14.57 -2.60
N GLU A 111 -9.68 -14.68 -2.40
CA GLU A 111 -10.42 -15.81 -2.93
C GLU A 111 -10.32 -15.78 -4.47
N PRO A 112 -10.14 -16.94 -5.12
CA PRO A 112 -10.26 -17.01 -6.57
C PRO A 112 -11.70 -16.64 -6.94
N MET A 113 -11.87 -15.45 -7.50
CA MET A 113 -13.13 -15.05 -8.10
C MET A 113 -13.43 -16.01 -9.27
N PRO A 114 -14.70 -16.43 -9.49
CA PRO A 114 -15.06 -17.16 -10.70
C PRO A 114 -14.56 -16.38 -11.92
N GLU A 115 -13.87 -17.06 -12.83
CA GLU A 115 -13.25 -16.45 -14.00
C GLU A 115 -14.25 -15.58 -14.76
N ASP A 116 -13.81 -14.40 -15.21
CA ASP A 116 -14.61 -13.55 -16.08
C ASP A 116 -15.11 -14.42 -17.25
N PRO A 117 -16.44 -14.47 -17.53
CA PRO A 117 -16.92 -15.20 -18.68
C PRO A 117 -16.21 -14.66 -19.93
N PRO A 118 -15.83 -15.53 -20.88
CA PRO A 118 -15.06 -15.12 -22.04
C PRO A 118 -15.77 -13.95 -22.70
N GLU A 119 -15.06 -12.83 -22.79
CA GLU A 119 -15.48 -11.64 -23.52
C GLU A 119 -15.88 -12.12 -24.91
N ASN A 120 -17.18 -12.04 -25.21
CA ASN A 120 -17.78 -12.51 -26.45
C ASN A 120 -17.22 -11.69 -27.62
N GLN A 121 -16.06 -12.11 -28.13
CA GLN A 121 -15.46 -11.57 -29.34
C GLN A 121 -16.28 -12.04 -30.53
N GLY A 122 -17.19 -11.17 -30.99
CA GLY A 122 -17.77 -11.21 -32.32
C GLY A 122 -18.93 -12.20 -32.50
N ARG A 123 -20.16 -11.72 -32.26
CA ARG A 123 -21.26 -12.13 -33.15
C ARG A 123 -21.22 -11.22 -34.38
N THR A 124 -20.85 -11.86 -35.47
CA THR A 124 -21.19 -11.49 -36.85
C THR A 124 -22.70 -11.45 -37.04
#